data_AF-A0A2T9YYA7-F1
#
_entry.id   AF-A0A2T9YYA7-F1
#
_cell.length_a   1.000
_cell.length_b   1.000
_cell.length_c   1.000
_cell.angle_alpha   90.00
_cell.angle_beta   90.00
_cell.angle_gamma   90.00
#
_symmetry.space_group_name_H-M   'P 1'
#
loop_
_entity.id
_entity.type
_entity.pdbx_description
1 polymer ?
#
loop_
_entity_poly.entity_id
_entity_poly.type
_entity_poly.pdbx_seq_one_letter_code
_entity_poly.pdbx_strand_id
1 'polypeptide(L)'
;MDTKNSFSQELKKQNNVREEVLLRFVESGEKERILELTKSKFIANGWSDHVRSHCKELIKEKDINSVTIDELCDEVMPYALSSIQEDTKIELTEQVKAFLTKCLPEITNNHV
;
A
#
# COMPACT_ATOMS: atom_id res chain seq x y z
N MET A 1 -37.00 -19.30 -6.55
CA MET A 1 -36.73 -18.31 -5.48
C MET A 1 -35.26 -18.48 -5.09
N ASP A 2 -34.26 -18.19 -5.95
CA ASP A 2 -32.91 -18.74 -5.70
C ASP A 2 -31.73 -17.81 -6.04
N THR A 3 -31.96 -16.74 -6.79
CA THR A 3 -30.89 -15.85 -7.27
C THR A 3 -30.26 -15.03 -6.14
N LYS A 4 -31.05 -14.60 -5.15
CA LYS A 4 -30.55 -13.83 -3.99
C LYS A 4 -29.68 -14.67 -3.06
N ASN A 5 -29.99 -15.96 -2.91
CA ASN A 5 -29.23 -16.87 -2.06
C ASN A 5 -27.89 -17.23 -2.72
N SER A 6 -27.89 -17.55 -4.01
CA SER A 6 -26.67 -17.84 -4.77
C SER A 6 -25.70 -16.65 -4.83
N PHE A 7 -26.19 -15.44 -5.08
CA PHE A 7 -25.33 -14.24 -5.10
C PHE A 7 -24.72 -13.92 -3.72
N SER A 8 -25.49 -14.12 -2.65
CA SER A 8 -25.01 -13.91 -1.28
C SER A 8 -23.94 -14.93 -0.88
N GLN A 9 -24.00 -16.15 -1.41
CA GLN A 9 -22.97 -17.18 -1.17
C GLN A 9 -21.67 -16.87 -1.93
N GLU A 10 -21.77 -16.41 -3.18
CA GLU A 10 -20.61 -15.99 -3.97
C GLU A 10 -19.86 -14.82 -3.33
N LEU A 11 -20.59 -13.80 -2.85
CA LEU A 11 -19.98 -12.67 -2.13
C LEU A 11 -19.27 -13.12 -0.85
N LYS A 12 -19.88 -14.02 -0.07
CA LYS A 12 -19.24 -14.57 1.13
C LYS A 12 -17.97 -15.34 0.80
N LYS A 13 -17.99 -16.14 -0.27
CA LYS A 13 -16.81 -16.88 -0.73
C LYS A 13 -15.68 -15.93 -1.16
N GLN A 14 -15.99 -14.90 -1.94
CA GLN A 14 -14.99 -13.90 -2.36
C GLN A 14 -14.39 -13.14 -1.17
N ASN A 15 -15.21 -12.80 -0.16
CA ASN A 15 -14.72 -12.18 1.07
C ASN A 15 -13.79 -13.11 1.85
N ASN A 16 -14.16 -14.38 2.01
CA ASN A 16 -13.32 -15.37 2.72
C ASN A 16 -11.96 -15.56 2.03
N VAL A 17 -11.95 -15.71 0.70
CA VAL A 17 -10.70 -15.81 -0.07
C VAL A 17 -9.84 -14.56 0.10
N ARG A 18 -10.46 -13.37 0.06
CA ARG A 18 -9.76 -12.10 0.26
C ARG A 18 -9.14 -12.00 1.65
N GLU A 19 -9.87 -12.37 2.70
CA GLU A 19 -9.38 -12.33 4.07
C GLU A 19 -8.20 -13.29 4.28
N GLU A 20 -8.31 -14.53 3.79
CA GLU A 20 -7.23 -15.52 3.86
C GLU A 20 -5.98 -15.05 3.10
N VAL A 21 -6.14 -14.48 1.91
CA VAL A 21 -5.03 -13.89 1.14
C VAL A 21 -4.34 -12.77 1.93
N LEU A 22 -5.11 -11.87 2.55
CA LEU A 22 -4.57 -10.76 3.34
C LEU A 22 -3.86 -11.26 4.59
N LEU A 23 -4.40 -12.29 5.25
CA LEU A 23 -3.75 -12.92 6.40
C LEU A 23 -2.41 -13.52 6.00
N ARG A 24 -2.39 -14.35 4.95
CA ARG A 24 -1.14 -14.94 4.45
C ARG A 24 -0.13 -13.90 3.99
N PHE A 25 -0.58 -12.80 3.38
CA PHE A 25 0.30 -11.72 2.95
C PHE A 25 1.10 -11.10 4.11
N VAL A 26 0.48 -11.03 5.29
CA VAL A 26 1.12 -10.58 6.52
C VAL A 26 1.95 -11.71 7.14
N GLU A 27 1.37 -12.89 7.35
CA GLU A 27 2.02 -13.99 8.06
C GLU A 27 3.23 -14.56 7.32
N SER A 28 3.26 -14.51 5.99
CA SER A 28 4.41 -14.94 5.20
C SER A 28 5.57 -13.93 5.22
N GLY A 29 5.39 -12.75 5.80
CA GLY A 29 6.36 -11.65 5.79
C GLY A 29 6.49 -10.94 4.44
N GLU A 30 5.63 -11.24 3.47
CA GLU A 30 5.72 -10.66 2.13
C GLU A 30 5.33 -9.18 2.13
N LYS A 31 4.40 -8.78 3.00
CA LYS A 31 4.07 -7.38 3.25
C LYS A 31 5.32 -6.60 3.68
N GLU A 32 6.05 -7.09 4.66
CA GLU A 32 7.25 -6.46 5.21
C GLU A 32 8.36 -6.41 4.14
N ARG A 33 8.58 -7.50 3.41
CA ARG A 33 9.55 -7.58 2.31
C ARG A 33 9.27 -6.53 1.23
N ILE A 34 8.03 -6.42 0.77
CA ILE A 34 7.61 -5.45 -0.26
C ILE A 34 7.76 -4.02 0.27
N LEU A 35 7.40 -3.78 1.54
CA LEU A 35 7.53 -2.47 2.17
C LEU A 35 9.01 -2.03 2.25
N GLU A 36 9.91 -2.92 2.64
CA GLU A 36 11.35 -2.66 2.72
C GLU A 36 11.97 -2.38 1.36
N LEU A 37 11.59 -3.15 0.34
CA LEU A 37 12.05 -2.92 -1.03
C LEU A 37 11.56 -1.57 -1.56
N THR A 38 10.30 -1.21 -1.30
CA THR A 38 9.73 0.08 -1.68
C THR A 38 10.45 1.24 -0.98
N LYS A 39 10.72 1.12 0.34
CA LYS A 39 11.50 2.10 1.10
C LYS A 39 12.90 2.27 0.53
N SER A 40 13.58 1.16 0.21
CA SER A 40 14.93 1.19 -0.38
C SER A 40 14.93 1.89 -1.74
N LYS A 41 13.90 1.66 -2.56
CA LYS A 41 13.73 2.34 -3.84
C LYS A 41 13.49 3.85 -3.68
N PHE A 42 12.64 4.24 -2.73
CA PHE A 42 12.39 5.66 -2.40
C PHE A 42 13.63 6.39 -1.88
N ILE A 43 14.56 5.68 -1.24
CA ILE A 43 15.86 6.26 -0.86
C ILE A 43 16.74 6.38 -2.10
N ALA A 44 16.85 5.32 -2.90
CA ALA A 44 17.73 5.28 -4.07
C ALA A 44 17.36 6.31 -5.15
N ASN A 45 16.07 6.59 -5.33
CA ASN A 45 15.59 7.60 -6.30
C ASN A 45 15.47 9.02 -5.72
N GLY A 46 15.87 9.23 -4.46
CA GLY A 46 15.87 10.54 -3.81
C GLY A 46 14.49 11.05 -3.37
N TRP A 47 13.43 10.24 -3.45
CA TRP A 47 12.09 10.66 -3.00
C TRP A 47 12.09 11.11 -1.54
N SER A 48 12.80 10.39 -0.65
CA SER A 48 12.89 10.79 0.76
C SER A 48 13.53 12.16 0.95
N ASP A 49 14.48 12.54 0.09
CA ASP A 49 15.14 13.84 0.18
C ASP A 49 14.28 14.96 -0.41
N HIS A 50 13.53 14.68 -1.48
CA HIS A 50 12.54 15.62 -2.02
C HIS A 50 11.45 15.95 -1.00
N VAL A 51 10.86 14.94 -0.36
CA VAL A 51 9.85 15.13 0.69
C VAL A 51 10.43 15.93 1.85
N ARG A 52 11.65 15.60 2.30
CA ARG A 52 12.34 16.35 3.36
C ARG A 52 12.61 17.81 2.97
N SER A 53 12.97 18.08 1.72
CA SER A 53 13.18 19.45 1.23
C SER A 53 11.88 20.24 1.29
N HIS A 54 10.78 19.63 0.84
CA HIS A 54 9.46 20.25 0.86
C HIS A 54 8.99 20.54 2.30
N CYS A 55 9.19 19.63 3.25
CA CYS A 55 8.93 19.89 4.67
C CYS A 55 9.67 21.15 5.17
N LYS A 56 10.95 21.30 4.80
CA LYS A 56 11.77 22.45 5.21
C LYS A 56 11.27 23.77 4.61
N GLU A 57 10.75 23.74 3.39
CA GLU A 57 10.15 24.90 2.73
C GLU A 57 8.89 25.34 3.46
N LEU A 58 7.98 24.40 3.77
CA LEU A 58 6.75 24.69 4.52
C LEU A 58 7.03 25.29 5.90
N ILE A 59 8.01 24.74 6.64
CA ILE A 59 8.42 25.28 7.95
C ILE A 59 8.97 26.71 7.82
N LYS A 60 9.73 26.99 6.75
CA LYS A 60 10.26 28.35 6.49
C LYS A 60 9.16 29.35 6.17
N GLU A 61 8.12 28.92 5.46
CA GLU A 61 7.01 29.79 5.07
C GLU A 61 6.06 30.11 6.23
N LYS A 62 5.84 29.15 7.14
CA LYS A 62 4.85 29.27 8.21
C LYS A 62 5.37 29.74 9.57
N ASP A 63 6.69 29.84 9.72
CA ASP A 63 7.40 30.01 11.00
C ASP A 63 7.38 28.73 11.86
N ILE A 64 8.57 28.32 12.32
CA ILE A 64 8.78 27.08 13.08
C ILE A 64 8.05 27.05 14.42
N ASN A 65 7.71 28.22 14.96
CA ASN A 65 7.04 28.34 16.26
C ASN A 65 5.51 28.17 16.17
N SER A 66 4.94 28.20 14.97
CA SER A 66 3.49 28.13 14.75
C SER A 66 3.02 26.75 14.28
N VAL A 67 3.91 25.97 13.63
CA VAL A 67 3.55 24.72 12.96
C VAL A 67 3.68 23.53 13.91
N THR A 68 2.59 22.77 14.04
CA THR A 68 2.62 21.46 14.71
C THR A 68 3.08 20.35 13.77
N ILE A 69 3.55 19.24 14.34
CA ILE A 69 3.95 18.06 13.55
C ILE A 69 2.78 17.51 12.73
N ASP A 70 1.58 17.48 13.33
CA ASP A 70 0.39 16.94 12.68
C ASP A 70 -0.03 17.78 11.47
N GLU A 71 -0.04 19.12 11.61
CA GLU A 71 -0.31 20.03 10.48
C GLU A 71 0.74 19.89 9.37
N LEU A 72 2.02 19.77 9.74
CA LEU A 72 3.08 19.54 8.76
C LEU A 72 2.89 18.20 8.02
N CYS A 73 2.48 17.14 8.73
CA CYS A 73 2.17 15.85 8.13
C CYS A 73 0.99 15.94 7.16
N ASP A 74 -0.09 16.61 7.55
CA ASP A 74 -1.28 16.78 6.73
C ASP A 74 -1.00 17.57 5.44
N GLU A 75 -0.09 18.53 5.48
CA GLU A 75 0.30 19.32 4.31
C GLU A 75 1.32 18.62 3.42
N VAL A 76 2.26 17.89 4.01
CA VAL A 76 3.29 17.17 3.25
C VAL A 76 2.71 15.92 2.59
N MET A 77 1.69 15.29 3.19
CA MET A 77 1.15 14.01 2.70
C MET A 77 0.65 14.07 1.25
N PRO A 78 -0.15 15.05 0.80
CA PRO A 78 -0.54 15.18 -0.60
C PRO A 78 0.66 15.33 -1.56
N TYR A 79 1.68 16.10 -1.18
CA TYR A 79 2.90 16.26 -1.97
C TYR A 79 3.70 14.94 -2.03
N ALA A 80 3.87 14.28 -0.89
CA ALA A 80 4.57 13.01 -0.79
C ALA A 80 3.91 11.93 -1.67
N LEU A 81 2.58 11.85 -1.69
CA LEU A 81 1.84 10.88 -2.51
C LEU A 81 1.89 11.21 -4.01
N SER A 82 1.78 12.49 -4.38
CA SER A 82 1.81 12.92 -5.79
C SER A 82 3.21 12.84 -6.41
N SER A 83 4.26 12.96 -5.60
CA SER A 83 5.66 12.82 -6.02
C SER A 83 6.13 11.38 -6.23
N ILE A 84 5.30 10.38 -5.89
CA ILE A 84 5.59 8.97 -6.18
C ILE A 84 5.51 8.75 -7.70
N GLN A 85 6.65 8.41 -8.29
CA GLN A 85 6.77 8.10 -9.72
C GLN A 85 5.97 6.85 -10.12
N GLU A 86 5.46 6.86 -11.35
CA GLU A 86 4.56 5.81 -11.83
C GLU A 86 5.25 4.45 -11.98
N ASP A 87 6.54 4.45 -12.32
CA ASP A 87 7.36 3.24 -12.40
C ASP A 87 7.40 2.48 -11.06
N THR A 88 7.43 3.21 -9.94
CA THR A 88 7.45 2.65 -8.59
C THR A 88 6.09 2.06 -8.21
N LYS A 89 4.99 2.68 -8.65
CA LYS A 89 3.64 2.12 -8.47
C LYS A 89 3.43 0.85 -9.30
N ILE A 90 3.93 0.84 -10.54
CA ILE A 90 3.88 -0.32 -11.43
C ILE A 90 4.63 -1.49 -10.78
N GLU A 91 5.89 -1.27 -10.37
CA GLU A 91 6.70 -2.31 -9.75
C GLU A 91 6.07 -2.86 -8.45
N LEU A 92 5.56 -1.99 -7.58
CA LEU A 92 4.84 -2.41 -6.37
C LEU A 92 3.63 -3.28 -6.72
N THR A 93 2.87 -2.87 -7.73
CA THR A 93 1.71 -3.61 -8.23
C THR A 93 2.11 -4.97 -8.79
N GLU A 94 3.20 -5.04 -9.54
CA GLU A 94 3.74 -6.30 -10.08
C GLU A 94 4.18 -7.26 -8.98
N GLN A 95 4.82 -6.76 -7.92
CA GLN A 95 5.21 -7.60 -6.78
C GLN A 95 4.00 -8.17 -6.04
N VAL A 96 2.96 -7.36 -5.81
CA VAL A 96 1.71 -7.84 -5.21
C VAL A 96 1.04 -8.87 -6.14
N LYS A 97 0.98 -8.63 -7.45
CA LYS A 97 0.45 -9.60 -8.43
C LYS A 97 1.24 -10.90 -8.44
N ALA A 98 2.56 -10.85 -8.33
CA ALA A 98 3.41 -12.03 -8.26
C ALA A 98 3.10 -12.85 -7.00
N PHE A 99 2.95 -12.20 -5.85
CA PHE A 99 2.51 -12.83 -4.62
C PHE A 99 1.14 -13.51 -4.79
N LEU A 100 0.15 -12.78 -5.31
CA LEU A 100 -1.20 -13.31 -5.55
C LEU A 100 -1.18 -14.52 -6.49
N THR A 101 -0.38 -14.47 -7.57
CA THR A 101 -0.27 -15.57 -8.53
C THR A 101 0.27 -16.84 -7.87
N LYS A 102 1.17 -16.70 -6.88
CA LYS A 102 1.70 -17.82 -6.10
C LYS A 102 0.70 -18.34 -5.07
N CYS A 103 -0.03 -17.47 -4.38
CA CYS A 103 -0.88 -17.85 -3.25
C CYS A 103 -2.32 -18.23 -3.62
N LEU A 104 -2.90 -17.63 -4.67
CA LEU A 104 -4.29 -17.86 -5.05
C LEU A 104 -4.61 -19.33 -5.36
N PRO A 105 -3.79 -20.10 -6.11
CA PRO A 105 -4.12 -21.49 -6.43
C PRO A 105 -4.32 -22.37 -5.18
N GLU A 106 -3.53 -22.16 -4.13
CA GLU A 106 -3.64 -22.91 -2.87
C GLU A 106 -4.90 -22.54 -2.09
N ILE A 107 -5.24 -21.25 -2.05
CA ILE A 107 -6.38 -20.73 -1.27
C ILE A 107 -7.69 -21.08 -1.98
N THR A 108 -7.76 -20.93 -3.30
CA THR A 108 -8.98 -21.27 -4.05
C THR A 108 -9.30 -22.75 -3.92
N ASN A 109 -8.29 -23.64 -3.92
CA ASN A 109 -8.49 -25.08 -3.76
C ASN A 109 -9.01 -25.47 -2.37
N ASN A 110 -8.73 -24.68 -1.33
CA ASN A 110 -9.28 -24.90 0.02
C ASN A 110 -10.73 -24.43 0.18
N HIS A 111 -11.25 -23.66 -0.78
CA HIS A 111 -12.61 -23.10 -0.78
C HIS A 111 -13.48 -23.59 -1.96
N VAL A 112 -13.00 -24.60 -2.72
CA VAL A 112 -13.76 -25.34 -3.75
C VAL A 112 -14.30 -26.62 -3.12
#